data_AF-A0A9W9I030-F1
#
_entry.id   AF-A0A9W9I030-F1
#
_cell.length_a   1.000
_cell.length_b   1.000
_cell.length_c   1.000
_cell.angle_alpha   90.00
_cell.angle_beta   90.00
_cell.angle_gamma   90.00
#
_symmetry.space_group_name_H-M   'P 1'
#
loop_
_entity.id
_entity.type
_entity.pdbx_description
1 polymer ?
#
loop_
_entity_poly.entity_id
_entity_poly.type
_entity_poly.pdbx_seq_one_letter_code
_entity_poly.pdbx_strand_id
1 'polypeptide(L)'
;QPRFPSLLPARRQASLQSQQPQHSLTASGQLRKEVPLPSQEIPSNGAQYALFVTYDICTGYMTTLDQLINWSRQSSLYPLTFGLACCAVEMMHAAGPRYDVDRLGLLFRASPRQADLMIVAGTLTNKMAPELR
;
A
#
# COMPACT_ATOMS: atom_id res chain seq x y z
N GLN A 1 -3.20 -7.79 -23.98
CA GLN A 1 -4.30 -6.81 -24.06
C GLN A 1 -4.71 -6.42 -22.64
N PRO A 2 -4.36 -5.21 -22.16
CA PRO A 2 -4.73 -4.80 -20.81
C PRO A 2 -6.21 -4.41 -20.81
N ARG A 3 -7.03 -5.15 -20.05
CA ARG A 3 -8.40 -4.75 -19.74
C ARG A 3 -8.33 -3.64 -18.70
N PHE A 4 -8.65 -2.41 -19.11
CA PHE A 4 -8.98 -1.33 -18.19
C PHE A 4 -10.12 -1.79 -17.26
N PRO A 5 -10.00 -1.63 -15.93
CA PRO A 5 -11.14 -1.81 -15.05
C PRO A 5 -12.12 -0.64 -15.28
N SER A 6 -13.35 -1.00 -15.62
CA SER A 6 -14.45 -0.11 -15.93
C SER A 6 -14.77 0.86 -14.79
N LEU A 7 -14.68 2.16 -15.08
CA LEU A 7 -15.27 3.26 -14.32
C LEU A 7 -16.82 3.17 -14.36
N LEU A 8 -17.40 2.28 -13.58
CA LEU A 8 -18.83 2.29 -13.29
C LEU A 8 -19.03 2.78 -11.85
N PRO A 9 -19.88 3.80 -11.62
CA PRO A 9 -20.17 4.26 -10.27
C PRO A 9 -20.96 3.17 -9.55
N ALA A 10 -20.40 2.69 -8.43
CA ALA A 10 -20.99 1.70 -7.53
C ALA A 10 -22.21 2.25 -6.78
N ARG A 11 -23.22 2.76 -7.50
CA ARG A 11 -24.37 3.47 -6.93
C ARG A 11 -25.70 2.70 -7.03
N ARG A 12 -25.66 1.36 -7.09
CA ARG A 12 -26.90 0.58 -7.10
C ARG A 12 -26.79 -0.88 -6.66
N GLN A 13 -26.08 -1.18 -5.56
CA GLN A 13 -26.20 -2.48 -4.85
C GLN A 13 -26.10 -2.39 -3.31
N ALA A 14 -26.09 -1.18 -2.71
CA ALA A 14 -26.01 -1.02 -1.25
C ALA A 14 -27.38 -1.08 -0.55
N SER A 15 -28.28 -1.95 -1.02
CA SER A 15 -29.54 -2.24 -0.32
C SER A 15 -29.78 -3.73 -0.44
N LEU A 16 -29.71 -4.44 0.70
CA LEU A 16 -29.85 -5.89 0.89
C LEU A 16 -28.56 -6.72 0.90
N GLN A 17 -27.53 -6.29 1.63
CA GLN A 17 -26.68 -7.25 2.33
C GLN A 17 -26.35 -6.69 3.72
N SER A 18 -27.09 -7.18 4.71
CA SER A 18 -26.62 -7.26 6.08
C SER A 18 -25.31 -8.07 6.09
N GLN A 19 -24.16 -7.39 6.08
CA GLN A 19 -22.89 -8.01 6.43
C GLN A 19 -22.51 -7.57 7.84
N GLN A 20 -22.58 -8.55 8.74
CA GLN A 20 -22.06 -8.50 10.09
C GLN A 20 -20.60 -8.02 10.11
N PRO A 21 -20.16 -7.34 11.19
CA PRO A 21 -18.77 -6.90 11.32
C PRO A 21 -17.85 -8.12 11.33
N GLN A 22 -17.04 -8.29 10.28
CA GLN A 22 -16.00 -9.32 10.28
C GLN A 22 -14.82 -8.83 11.12
N HIS A 23 -14.77 -9.27 12.37
CA HIS A 23 -13.61 -9.11 13.24
C HIS A 23 -12.42 -9.87 12.65
N SER A 24 -11.57 -9.19 11.89
CA SER A 24 -10.29 -9.75 11.44
C SER A 24 -9.27 -9.62 12.57
N LEU A 25 -8.87 -10.75 13.15
CA LEU A 25 -7.85 -10.82 14.18
C LEU A 25 -6.47 -10.52 13.57
N THR A 26 -5.78 -9.52 14.09
CA THR A 26 -4.34 -9.34 13.83
C THR A 26 -3.57 -10.52 14.43
N ALA A 27 -2.42 -10.88 13.84
CA ALA A 27 -1.55 -12.01 14.26
C ALA A 27 -1.08 -11.99 15.73
N SER A 28 -1.44 -10.96 16.50
CA SER A 28 -1.14 -10.78 17.93
C SER A 28 -2.36 -10.94 18.85
N GLY A 29 -3.48 -11.50 18.36
CA GLY A 29 -4.64 -11.89 19.19
C GLY A 29 -5.44 -10.73 19.82
N GLN A 30 -5.10 -9.47 19.55
CA GLN A 30 -5.91 -8.32 19.97
C GLN A 30 -6.96 -7.97 18.92
N LEU A 31 -8.20 -7.78 19.40
CA LEU A 31 -9.32 -7.28 18.61
C LEU A 31 -8.94 -5.88 18.10
N ARG A 32 -8.74 -5.73 16.79
CA ARG A 32 -8.51 -4.41 16.21
C ARG A 32 -9.77 -3.59 16.43
N LYS A 33 -9.73 -2.67 17.39
CA LYS A 33 -10.76 -1.65 17.56
C LYS A 33 -10.66 -0.74 16.34
N GLU A 34 -11.59 -0.89 15.40
CA GLU A 34 -11.77 0.11 14.35
C GLU A 34 -12.07 1.44 15.04
N VAL A 35 -11.18 2.41 14.84
CA VAL A 35 -11.44 3.79 15.24
C VAL A 35 -12.42 4.33 14.20
N PRO A 36 -13.63 4.77 14.62
CA PRO A 36 -14.58 5.31 13.66
C PRO A 36 -13.96 6.50 12.96
N LEU A 37 -14.10 6.54 11.63
CA LEU A 37 -13.74 7.73 10.88
C LEU A 37 -14.67 8.86 11.34
N PRO A 38 -14.17 10.10 11.49
CA PRO A 38 -14.97 11.23 11.97
C PRO A 38 -16.29 11.41 11.21
N SER A 39 -16.36 10.99 9.94
CA SER A 39 -17.58 10.95 9.11
C SER A 39 -18.79 10.22 9.74
N GLN A 40 -18.60 9.35 10.74
CA GLN A 40 -19.65 8.51 11.32
C GLN A 40 -20.33 9.08 12.58
N GLU A 41 -19.92 10.25 13.08
CA GLU A 41 -20.55 10.92 14.22
C GLU A 41 -21.50 12.02 13.75
N ILE A 42 -22.80 11.91 14.07
CA ILE A 42 -23.81 12.93 13.70
C ILE A 42 -23.80 14.03 14.79
N PRO A 43 -23.31 15.25 14.51
CA PRO A 43 -23.31 16.31 15.50
C PRO A 43 -24.74 16.83 15.76
N SER A 44 -25.13 16.95 17.03
CA SER A 44 -26.47 17.36 17.47
C SER A 44 -26.79 18.85 17.29
N ASN A 45 -25.83 19.66 16.82
CA ASN A 45 -25.99 21.10 16.64
C ASN A 45 -25.93 21.51 15.17
N GLY A 46 -26.89 22.35 14.76
CA GLY A 46 -27.03 22.82 13.38
C GLY A 46 -25.77 23.50 12.80
N ALA A 47 -25.06 24.27 13.61
CA ALA A 47 -23.82 24.90 13.16
C ALA A 47 -22.65 23.90 13.04
N GLN A 48 -22.66 22.82 13.83
CA GLN A 48 -21.62 21.79 13.80
C GLN A 48 -21.75 20.87 12.59
N TYR A 49 -22.97 20.59 12.07
CA TYR A 49 -23.10 19.80 10.83
C TYR A 49 -22.47 20.54 9.63
N ALA A 50 -22.60 21.87 9.54
CA ALA A 50 -22.08 22.63 8.39
C ALA A 50 -20.55 22.71 8.40
N LEU A 51 -19.96 22.86 9.60
CA LEU A 51 -18.52 22.86 9.79
C LEU A 51 -17.94 21.44 9.62
N PHE A 52 -18.67 20.41 10.06
CA PHE A 52 -18.34 19.00 9.84
C PHE A 52 -18.36 18.62 8.37
N VAL A 53 -19.42 18.96 7.61
CA VAL A 53 -19.53 18.64 6.18
C VAL A 53 -18.46 19.36 5.36
N THR A 54 -18.11 20.59 5.71
CA THR A 54 -17.00 21.31 5.03
C THR A 54 -15.62 20.70 5.37
N TYR A 55 -15.40 20.23 6.60
CA TYR A 55 -14.16 19.51 6.98
C TYR A 55 -14.08 18.11 6.36
N ASP A 56 -15.21 17.38 6.24
CA ASP A 56 -15.27 16.03 5.69
C ASP A 56 -15.08 16.04 4.16
N ILE A 57 -15.52 17.09 3.47
CA ILE A 57 -15.20 17.30 2.05
C ILE A 57 -13.69 17.48 1.86
N CYS A 58 -13.05 18.36 2.62
CA CYS A 58 -11.60 18.56 2.55
C CYS A 58 -10.82 17.29 2.91
N THR A 59 -11.29 16.54 3.92
CA THR A 59 -10.68 15.27 4.36
C THR A 59 -10.89 14.18 3.30
N GLY A 60 -12.07 14.12 2.67
CA GLY A 60 -12.37 13.24 1.55
C GLY A 60 -11.44 13.48 0.35
N TYR A 61 -11.18 14.75 0.00
CA TYR A 61 -10.22 15.07 -1.05
C TYR A 61 -8.80 14.66 -0.67
N MET A 62 -8.33 14.98 0.54
CA MET A 62 -6.98 14.59 0.99
C MET A 62 -6.79 13.07 0.99
N THR A 63 -7.78 12.31 1.45
CA THR A 63 -7.71 10.83 1.43
C THR A 63 -7.66 10.26 0.01
N THR A 64 -8.39 10.82 -0.96
CA THR A 64 -8.29 10.38 -2.37
C THR A 64 -6.94 10.69 -3.00
N LEU A 65 -6.33 11.83 -2.64
CA LEU A 65 -4.98 12.17 -3.08
C LEU A 65 -3.93 11.26 -2.46
N ASP A 66 -4.05 10.96 -1.16
CA ASP A 66 -3.17 10.00 -0.49
C ASP A 66 -3.27 8.61 -1.12
N GLN A 67 -4.48 8.18 -1.47
CA GLN A 67 -4.68 6.92 -2.20
C GLN A 67 -4.00 6.94 -3.57
N LEU A 68 -4.10 8.03 -4.32
CA LEU A 68 -3.44 8.18 -5.62
C LEU A 68 -1.91 8.18 -5.49
N ILE A 69 -1.37 8.89 -4.50
CA ILE A 69 0.07 8.95 -4.25
C ILE A 69 0.60 7.57 -3.83
N ASN A 70 -0.10 6.87 -2.96
CA ASN A 70 0.28 5.52 -2.53
C ASN A 70 0.18 4.51 -3.68
N TRP A 71 -0.85 4.63 -4.52
CA TRP A 71 -0.97 3.83 -5.74
C TRP A 71 0.22 4.07 -6.68
N SER A 72 0.59 5.34 -6.89
CA SER A 72 1.75 5.72 -7.71
C SER A 72 3.04 5.09 -7.16
N ARG A 73 3.31 5.26 -5.86
CA ARG A 73 4.50 4.67 -5.19
C ARG A 73 4.56 3.15 -5.27
N GLN A 74 3.41 2.48 -5.20
CA GLN A 74 3.36 1.02 -5.31
C GLN A 74 3.47 0.53 -6.76
N SER A 75 3.08 1.36 -7.74
CA SER A 75 3.11 1.02 -9.16
C SER A 75 4.48 1.18 -9.82
N SER A 76 5.40 1.94 -9.22
CA SER A 76 6.75 2.17 -9.74
C SER A 76 7.77 2.03 -8.63
N LEU A 77 8.28 0.82 -8.43
CA LEU A 77 9.29 0.55 -7.41
C LEU A 77 10.62 0.29 -8.11
N TYR A 78 11.65 1.06 -7.73
CA TYR A 78 13.02 0.84 -8.19
C TYR A 78 13.85 0.19 -7.09
N PRO A 79 13.82 -1.15 -6.95
CA PRO A 79 14.60 -1.87 -5.97
C PRO A 79 16.08 -1.87 -6.32
N LEU A 80 16.91 -1.67 -5.31
CA LEU A 80 18.32 -2.01 -5.36
C LEU A 80 18.55 -3.35 -4.67
N THR A 81 19.19 -4.27 -5.38
CA THR A 81 19.45 -5.63 -4.90
C THR A 81 20.84 -5.77 -4.32
N PHE A 82 20.94 -6.06 -3.03
CA PHE A 82 22.17 -6.50 -2.37
C PHE A 82 22.19 -8.02 -2.28
N GLY A 83 22.78 -8.67 -3.29
CA GLY A 83 22.95 -10.11 -3.31
C GLY A 83 24.15 -10.56 -2.46
N LEU A 84 23.91 -10.96 -1.21
CA LEU A 84 24.97 -11.34 -0.26
C LEU A 84 25.18 -12.86 -0.16
N ALA A 85 24.14 -13.66 -0.40
CA ALA A 85 24.20 -15.11 -0.30
C ALA A 85 23.23 -15.79 -1.30
N CYS A 86 22.75 -16.99 -0.96
CA CYS A 86 21.86 -17.79 -1.81
C CYS A 86 20.54 -17.09 -2.17
N CYS A 87 20.01 -16.17 -1.35
CA CYS A 87 18.80 -15.43 -1.71
C CYS A 87 18.99 -14.52 -2.95
N ALA A 88 20.24 -14.23 -3.34
CA ALA A 88 20.53 -13.48 -4.56
C ALA A 88 20.09 -14.24 -5.82
N VAL A 89 20.30 -15.56 -5.87
CA VAL A 89 19.90 -16.36 -7.03
C VAL A 89 18.39 -16.56 -7.09
N GLU A 90 17.71 -16.53 -5.95
CA GLU A 90 16.24 -16.53 -5.89
C GLU A 90 15.68 -15.23 -6.47
N MET A 91 16.29 -14.07 -6.16
CA MET A 91 15.92 -12.80 -6.80
C MET A 91 16.17 -12.80 -8.31
N MET A 92 17.26 -13.42 -8.79
CA MET A 92 17.50 -13.54 -10.24
C MET A 92 16.42 -14.39 -10.92
N HIS A 93 15.92 -15.43 -10.26
CA HIS A 93 14.79 -16.23 -10.76
C HIS A 93 13.46 -15.47 -10.67
N ALA A 94 13.28 -14.60 -9.67
CA ALA A 94 12.16 -13.66 -9.63
C ALA A 94 12.22 -12.67 -10.79
N ALA A 95 13.40 -12.21 -11.19
CA ALA A 95 13.59 -11.41 -12.41
C ALA A 95 13.47 -12.21 -13.71
N GLY A 96 13.38 -13.54 -13.63
CA GLY A 96 13.30 -14.42 -14.79
C GLY A 96 11.91 -14.42 -15.45
N PRO A 97 11.79 -15.00 -16.66
CA PRO A 97 10.56 -14.94 -17.46
C PRO A 97 9.35 -15.62 -16.80
N ARG A 98 9.57 -16.53 -15.85
CA ARG A 98 8.50 -17.23 -15.13
C ARG A 98 7.81 -16.34 -14.10
N TYR A 99 8.55 -15.47 -13.44
CA TYR A 99 8.08 -14.64 -12.32
C TYR A 99 8.33 -13.16 -12.55
N ASP A 100 8.36 -12.75 -13.83
CA ASP A 100 8.74 -11.42 -14.31
C ASP A 100 8.18 -10.27 -13.45
N VAL A 101 9.04 -9.79 -12.54
CA VAL A 101 8.70 -8.69 -11.63
C VAL A 101 8.60 -7.34 -12.35
N ASP A 102 9.15 -7.21 -13.56
CA ASP A 102 9.06 -5.98 -14.36
C ASP A 102 7.60 -5.67 -14.72
N ARG A 103 6.76 -6.71 -14.89
CA ARG A 103 5.31 -6.56 -15.09
C ARG A 103 4.61 -5.85 -13.92
N LEU A 104 5.15 -5.96 -12.71
CA LEU A 104 4.61 -5.29 -11.52
C LEU A 104 5.17 -3.86 -11.37
N GLY A 105 5.97 -3.38 -12.31
CA GLY A 105 6.63 -2.08 -12.24
C GLY A 105 7.86 -2.07 -11.35
N LEU A 106 8.49 -3.24 -11.15
CA LEU A 106 9.74 -3.39 -10.40
C LEU A 106 10.94 -3.48 -11.36
N LEU A 107 11.76 -2.44 -11.38
CA LEU A 107 12.98 -2.41 -12.19
C LEU A 107 14.24 -2.34 -11.31
N PHE A 108 15.09 -3.36 -11.42
CA PHE A 108 16.32 -3.44 -10.64
C PHE A 108 17.33 -2.37 -11.05
N ARG A 109 17.63 -1.45 -10.12
CA ARG A 109 18.60 -0.38 -10.34
C ARG A 109 19.84 -0.57 -9.47
N ALA A 110 21.01 -0.58 -10.10
CA ALA A 110 22.28 -0.81 -9.41
C ALA A 110 22.74 0.38 -8.55
N SER A 111 22.28 1.60 -8.86
CA SER A 111 22.71 2.81 -8.15
C SER A 111 21.78 3.14 -6.98
N PRO A 112 22.27 3.23 -5.73
CA PRO A 112 21.42 3.51 -4.56
C PRO A 112 20.79 4.90 -4.58
N ARG A 113 21.41 5.86 -5.29
CA ARG A 113 20.88 7.22 -5.43
C ARG A 113 19.59 7.33 -6.24
N GLN A 114 19.22 6.28 -6.98
CA GLN A 114 18.05 6.25 -7.86
C GLN A 114 17.03 5.19 -7.41
N ALA A 115 17.31 4.47 -6.32
CA ALA A 115 16.48 3.38 -5.86
C ALA A 115 15.53 3.85 -4.75
N ASP A 116 14.30 3.34 -4.75
CA ASP A 116 13.29 3.67 -3.73
C ASP A 116 13.39 2.75 -2.51
N LEU A 117 13.84 1.51 -2.74
CA LEU A 117 13.99 0.51 -1.68
C LEU A 117 15.21 -0.36 -1.92
N MET A 118 15.66 -1.01 -0.85
CA MET A 118 16.88 -1.80 -0.82
C MET A 118 16.54 -3.23 -0.35
N ILE A 119 16.78 -4.22 -1.21
CA ILE A 119 16.55 -5.64 -0.90
C ILE A 119 17.87 -6.28 -0.47
N VAL A 120 17.99 -6.62 0.81
CA VAL A 120 19.13 -7.35 1.36
C VAL A 120 18.88 -8.84 1.24
N ALA A 121 19.43 -9.45 0.20
CA ALA A 121 19.19 -10.85 -0.14
C ALA A 121 20.38 -11.72 0.26
N GLY A 122 20.38 -12.12 1.52
CA GLY A 122 21.33 -13.08 2.06
C GLY A 122 21.72 -12.77 3.49
N THR A 123 22.73 -13.50 3.97
CA THR A 123 23.24 -13.32 5.33
C THR A 123 24.10 -12.07 5.42
N LEU A 124 23.79 -11.21 6.39
CA LEU A 124 24.64 -10.07 6.74
C LEU A 124 25.73 -10.53 7.72
N THR A 125 26.98 -10.24 7.41
CA THR A 125 28.10 -10.49 8.33
C THR A 125 28.51 -9.21 9.05
N ASN A 126 29.10 -9.32 10.25
CA ASN A 126 29.60 -8.15 10.99
C ASN A 126 30.61 -7.31 10.20
N LYS A 127 31.32 -7.94 9.25
CA LYS A 127 32.26 -7.26 8.35
C LYS A 127 31.56 -6.42 7.28
N MET A 128 30.36 -6.83 6.85
CA MET A 128 29.56 -6.16 5.80
C MET A 128 28.56 -5.15 6.37
N ALA A 129 28.36 -5.13 7.70
CA ALA A 129 27.46 -4.20 8.37
C ALA A 129 27.76 -2.71 8.12
N PRO A 130 29.03 -2.23 8.08
CA PRO A 130 29.31 -0.82 7.85
C PRO A 130 29.09 -0.37 6.40
N GLU A 131 29.09 -1.27 5.41
CA GLU A 131 28.79 -0.95 4.00
C GLU A 131 27.29 -0.87 3.70
N LEU A 132 26.44 -1.46 4.54
CA LEU A 132 25.00 -1.44 4.35
C LEU A 132 24.31 -0.18 4.89
N ARG A 133 24.91 0.47 5.90
CA ARG A 133 24.37 1.68 6.53
C ARG A 133 24.54 2.92 5.66
#